data_AF-A0A524GXV1-F1
#
_entry.id   AF-A0A524GXV1-F1
#
_cell.length_a   1.000
_cell.length_b   1.000
_cell.length_c   1.000
_cell.angle_alpha   90.00
_cell.angle_beta   90.00
_cell.angle_gamma   90.00
#
_symmetry.space_group_name_H-M   'P 1'
#
loop_
_entity.id
_entity.type
_entity.pdbx_description
1 polymer ?
#
loop_
_entity_poly.entity_id
_entity_poly.type
_entity_poly.pdbx_seq_one_letter_code
_entity_poly.pdbx_strand_id
1 'polypeptide(L)'
;MTFRSIALALGAAALVAAPAIAQGLTGAGATFPNPIYTKWFDAYNKATGIQINYQSIGSGGGIRQFTQGTVDFGATDGPMSPAQM
;
A
#
# COMPACT_ATOMS: atom_id res chain seq x y z
N MET A 1 26.87 22.68 -54.53
CA MET A 1 27.41 21.68 -53.58
C MET A 1 26.45 21.61 -52.39
N THR A 2 25.61 20.58 -52.38
CA THR A 2 24.55 20.37 -51.38
C THR A 2 25.14 19.68 -50.15
N PHE A 3 25.16 20.38 -49.01
CA PHE A 3 25.53 19.78 -47.73
C PHE A 3 24.30 19.15 -47.07
N ARG A 4 24.29 17.83 -46.99
CA ARG A 4 23.37 17.06 -46.15
C ARG A 4 24.16 16.44 -45.00
N SER A 5 24.20 17.14 -43.88
CA SER A 5 24.75 16.61 -42.63
C SER A 5 23.59 16.08 -41.79
N ILE A 6 23.39 14.76 -41.79
CA ILE A 6 22.52 14.07 -40.84
C ILE A 6 23.30 14.00 -39.52
N ALA A 7 22.98 14.87 -38.57
CA ALA A 7 23.54 14.81 -37.23
C ALA A 7 22.68 13.87 -36.36
N LEU A 8 23.32 12.79 -35.90
CA LEU A 8 22.80 11.75 -35.04
C LEU A 8 22.34 12.36 -33.69
N ALA A 9 21.03 12.32 -33.41
CA ALA A 9 20.51 12.67 -32.10
C ALA A 9 20.72 11.48 -31.14
N LEU A 10 21.86 11.45 -30.44
CA LEU A 10 22.07 10.61 -29.27
C LEU A 10 21.27 11.20 -28.11
N GLY A 11 20.00 10.83 -28.02
CA GLY A 11 19.14 11.13 -26.88
C GLY A 11 19.64 10.38 -25.65
N ALA A 12 20.36 11.06 -24.77
CA ALA A 12 20.65 10.57 -23.43
C ALA A 12 19.32 10.55 -22.64
N ALA A 13 18.66 9.40 -22.59
CA ALA A 13 17.57 9.18 -21.65
C ALA A 13 18.15 9.12 -20.23
N ALA A 14 18.30 10.28 -19.60
CA ALA A 14 18.54 10.36 -18.17
C ALA A 14 17.33 9.72 -17.47
N LEU A 15 17.53 8.55 -16.85
CA LEU A 15 16.57 7.96 -15.94
C LEU A 15 16.45 8.92 -14.75
N VAL A 16 15.46 9.79 -14.76
CA VAL A 16 15.13 10.62 -13.61
C VAL A 16 14.54 9.68 -12.57
N ALA A 17 15.30 9.35 -11.53
CA ALA A 17 14.77 8.60 -10.40
C ALA A 17 13.71 9.47 -9.71
N ALA A 18 12.44 9.16 -9.96
CA ALA A 18 11.34 9.81 -9.26
C ALA A 18 11.46 9.49 -7.75
N PRO A 19 11.21 10.47 -6.86
CA PRO A 19 11.20 10.19 -5.43
C PRO A 19 10.15 9.11 -5.14
N ALA A 20 10.54 8.07 -4.40
CA ALA A 20 9.61 7.06 -3.94
C ALA A 20 8.60 7.72 -2.98
N ILE A 21 7.35 7.84 -3.42
CA ILE A 21 6.27 8.31 -2.56
C ILE A 21 5.90 7.16 -1.64
N ALA A 22 5.96 7.39 -0.33
CA ALA A 22 5.46 6.43 0.66
C ALA A 22 3.97 6.17 0.40
N GLN A 23 3.64 5.04 -0.21
CA GLN A 23 2.26 4.64 -0.45
C GLN A 23 1.60 4.26 0.86
N GLY A 24 0.53 4.97 1.22
CA GLY A 24 -0.29 4.61 2.37
C GLY A 24 -0.99 3.27 2.18
N LEU A 25 -1.32 2.61 3.28
CA LEU A 25 -2.07 1.36 3.31
C LEU A 25 -3.41 1.57 3.99
N THR A 26 -4.41 0.85 3.53
CA THR A 26 -5.75 0.80 4.09
C THR A 26 -6.03 -0.61 4.61
N GLY A 27 -6.63 -0.70 5.78
CA GLY A 27 -7.00 -1.98 6.37
C GLY A 27 -8.30 -1.91 7.16
N ALA A 28 -8.89 -3.06 7.39
CA ALA A 28 -10.09 -3.18 8.21
C ALA A 28 -10.13 -4.53 8.93
N GLY A 29 -10.80 -4.59 10.08
CA GLY A 29 -11.09 -5.88 10.71
C GLY A 29 -11.20 -5.88 12.22
N ALA A 30 -10.64 -6.93 12.82
CA ALA A 30 -10.68 -7.25 14.25
C ALA A 30 -10.54 -6.02 15.16
N THR A 31 -11.44 -5.92 16.13
CA THR A 31 -11.44 -4.83 17.12
C THR A 31 -10.52 -5.13 18.30
N PHE A 32 -10.28 -6.41 18.59
CA PHE A 32 -9.43 -6.85 19.69
C PHE A 32 -7.97 -6.36 19.59
N PRO A 33 -7.27 -6.45 18.44
CA PRO A 33 -5.90 -5.94 18.30
C PRO A 33 -5.83 -4.43 18.04
N ASN A 34 -6.96 -3.72 17.88
CA ASN A 34 -6.97 -2.30 17.53
C ASN A 34 -6.12 -1.41 18.48
N PRO A 35 -6.11 -1.60 19.82
CA PRO A 35 -5.28 -0.81 20.71
C PRO A 35 -3.78 -0.93 20.41
N ILE A 36 -3.28 -2.12 20.06
CA ILE A 36 -1.87 -2.32 19.75
C ILE A 36 -1.54 -1.88 18.31
N TYR A 37 -2.44 -2.12 17.36
CA TYR A 37 -2.30 -1.63 15.97
C TYR A 37 -2.14 -0.12 15.91
N THR A 38 -2.95 0.63 16.67
CA THR A 38 -2.83 2.09 16.76
C THR A 38 -1.40 2.53 17.14
N LYS A 39 -0.77 1.83 18.09
CA LYS A 39 0.61 2.14 18.53
C LYS A 39 1.64 1.75 17.47
N TRP A 40 1.48 0.59 16.85
CA TRP A 40 2.40 0.13 15.80
C TRP A 40 2.32 0.99 14.55
N PHE A 41 1.13 1.41 14.12
CA PHE A 41 0.96 2.26 12.94
C PHE A 41 1.53 3.66 13.14
N ASP A 42 1.38 4.24 14.34
CA ASP A 42 2.04 5.51 14.70
C ASP A 42 3.57 5.36 14.69
N ALA A 43 4.11 4.31 15.30
CA ALA A 43 5.56 4.05 15.30
C ALA A 43 6.10 3.79 13.89
N TYR A 44 5.37 3.04 13.08
CA TYR A 44 5.71 2.74 11.69
C TYR A 44 5.69 3.99 10.83
N ASN A 45 4.68 4.85 10.99
CA ASN A 45 4.62 6.12 10.30
C ASN A 45 5.81 7.03 10.66
N LYS A 46 6.17 7.13 11.94
CA LYS A 46 7.34 7.90 12.38
C LYS A 46 8.65 7.38 11.81
N ALA A 47 8.78 6.07 11.64
CA ALA A 47 10.00 5.44 11.14
C ALA A 47 10.12 5.48 9.60
N THR A 48 9.00 5.45 8.88
CA THR A 48 9.00 5.21 7.42
C THR A 48 8.31 6.30 6.60
N GLY A 49 7.50 7.16 7.23
CA GLY A 49 6.59 8.07 6.56
C GLY A 49 5.33 7.41 5.98
N ILE A 50 5.20 6.09 6.04
CA ILE A 50 4.03 5.37 5.51
C ILE A 50 2.86 5.47 6.49
N GLN A 51 1.71 5.91 6.01
CA GLN A 51 0.48 5.98 6.81
C GLN A 51 -0.34 4.71 6.64
N ILE A 52 -0.81 4.14 7.75
CA ILE A 52 -1.72 2.98 7.76
C ILE A 52 -3.07 3.44 8.31
N ASN A 53 -4.10 3.40 7.48
CA ASN A 53 -5.47 3.76 7.83
C ASN A 53 -6.27 2.50 8.14
N TYR A 54 -6.57 2.25 9.42
CA TYR A 54 -7.25 1.03 9.85
C TYR A 54 -8.66 1.27 10.39
N GLN A 55 -9.63 0.50 9.92
CA GLN A 55 -11.02 0.54 10.35
C GLN A 55 -11.33 -0.64 11.30
N SER A 56 -11.53 -0.32 12.58
CA SER A 56 -11.86 -1.30 13.62
C SER A 56 -13.36 -1.67 13.59
N ILE A 57 -13.74 -2.58 12.69
CA ILE A 57 -15.15 -2.92 12.38
C ILE A 57 -15.54 -4.36 12.73
N GLY A 58 -14.61 -5.14 13.28
CA GLY A 58 -14.78 -6.56 13.59
C GLY A 58 -14.27 -7.50 12.49
N SER A 59 -13.88 -8.72 12.88
CA SER A 59 -13.22 -9.73 12.02
C SER A 59 -14.01 -10.04 10.75
N GLY A 60 -15.32 -10.22 10.84
CA GLY A 60 -16.17 -10.49 9.68
C GLY A 60 -16.20 -9.34 8.67
N GLY A 61 -16.13 -8.09 9.14
CA GLY A 61 -16.02 -6.91 8.28
C GLY A 61 -14.67 -6.85 7.56
N GLY A 62 -13.58 -7.18 8.27
CA GLY A 62 -12.23 -7.23 7.71
C GLY A 62 -12.08 -8.28 6.61
N ILE A 63 -12.55 -9.52 6.88
CA ILE A 63 -12.57 -10.60 5.87
C ILE A 63 -13.33 -10.13 4.63
N ARG A 64 -14.55 -9.61 4.80
CA ARG A 64 -15.39 -9.18 3.67
C ARG A 64 -14.73 -8.10 2.83
N GLN A 65 -14.22 -7.03 3.44
CA GLN A 65 -13.63 -5.91 2.70
C GLN A 65 -12.33 -6.30 1.98
N PHE A 66 -11.51 -7.17 2.60
CA PHE A 66 -10.31 -7.69 1.97
C PHE A 66 -10.65 -8.58 0.76
N THR A 67 -11.57 -9.54 0.92
CA THR A 67 -12.03 -10.40 -0.20
C THR A 67 -12.65 -9.59 -1.34
N GLN A 68 -13.29 -8.46 -1.04
CA GLN A 68 -13.86 -7.55 -2.04
C GLN A 68 -12.84 -6.58 -2.66
N GLY A 69 -11.57 -6.60 -2.23
CA GLY A 69 -10.53 -5.68 -2.71
C GLY A 69 -10.79 -4.21 -2.33
N THR A 70 -11.57 -3.96 -1.27
CA THR A 70 -11.89 -2.60 -0.80
C THR A 70 -10.77 -2.03 0.09
N VAL A 71 -9.93 -2.90 0.66
CA VAL A 71 -8.79 -2.55 1.51
C VAL A 71 -7.58 -3.37 1.12
N ASP A 72 -6.38 -2.89 1.43
CA ASP A 72 -5.12 -3.56 1.11
C ASP A 72 -4.88 -4.81 2.00
N PHE A 73 -5.40 -4.80 3.23
CA PHE A 73 -5.33 -5.94 4.15
C PHE A 73 -6.55 -6.08 5.06
N GLY A 74 -6.85 -7.32 5.45
CA GLY A 74 -7.90 -7.66 6.42
C GLY A 74 -7.31 -8.25 7.70
N ALA A 75 -7.84 -7.88 8.87
CA ALA A 75 -7.46 -8.47 10.16
C ALA A 75 -8.62 -9.29 10.76
N THR A 76 -8.31 -10.44 11.33
CA THR A 76 -9.29 -11.34 11.96
C THR A 76 -8.71 -12.01 13.21
N ASP A 77 -9.51 -12.11 14.27
CA ASP A 77 -9.15 -12.80 15.52
C ASP A 77 -9.22 -14.33 15.38
N GLY A 78 -9.98 -14.82 14.38
CA GLY A 78 -10.07 -16.23 14.04
C GLY A 78 -9.51 -16.50 12.65
N PRO A 79 -8.96 -17.70 12.38
CA PRO A 79 -8.59 -18.08 11.03
C PRO A 79 -9.80 -18.04 10.10
N MET A 80 -9.58 -17.69 8.83
CA MET A 80 -10.61 -17.79 7.81
C MET A 80 -11.03 -19.25 7.64
N SER A 81 -12.33 -19.49 7.46
CA SER A 81 -12.84 -20.80 7.06
C SER A 81 -12.47 -21.11 5.60
N PRO A 82 -12.52 -22.38 5.17
CA PRO A 82 -12.26 -22.74 3.76
C PRO A 82 -13.16 -22.02 2.75
N ALA A 83 -14.39 -21.66 3.14
CA ALA A 83 -15.31 -20.93 2.28
C ALA A 83 -15.01 -19.42 2.18
N GLN A 84 -14.15 -18.90 3.05
CA GLN A 84 -13.75 -17.49 3.08
C GLN A 84 -12.42 -17.24 2.35
N MET A 85 -11.61 -18.27 2.13
CA MET A 85 -10.36 -18.22 1.36
C MET A 85 -10.64 -18.21 -0.14
#